data_AF-A0A7V0IH72-F1
#
_entry.id   AF-A0A7V0IH72-F1
#
_cell.length_a   1.000
_cell.length_b   1.000
_cell.length_c   1.000
_cell.angle_alpha   90.00
_cell.angle_beta   90.00
_cell.angle_gamma   90.00
#
_symmetry.space_group_name_H-M   'P 1'
#
loop_
_entity.id
_entity.type
_entity.pdbx_description
1 polymer ?
#
loop_
_entity_poly.entity_id
_entity_poly.type
_entity_poly.pdbx_seq_one_letter_code
_entity_poly.pdbx_strand_id
1 'polypeptide(L)' 'MKKIHEQYVVDEEGRKKAVIIPIEEYEELLEDLHDLAVIAERRDEPTIDFEKVKENLTSHL' A
#
# COMPACT_ATOMS: atom_id res chain seq x y z
N MET A 1 1.75 -13.80 0.08
CA MET A 1 1.53 -12.81 1.16
C MET A 1 2.79 -12.78 2.00
N LYS A 2 3.33 -11.58 2.25
CA LYS A 2 4.51 -11.41 3.10
C LYS A 2 4.16 -11.93 4.51
N LYS A 3 5.10 -12.59 5.16
CA LYS A 3 4.91 -13.08 6.52
C LYS A 3 5.18 -11.90 7.45
N ILE A 4 4.14 -11.45 8.14
CA ILE A 4 4.26 -10.42 9.19
C ILE A 4 4.78 -11.13 10.44
N HIS A 5 5.64 -10.45 11.19
CA HIS A 5 6.16 -10.92 12.46
C HIS A 5 5.36 -10.27 13.59
N GLU A 6 4.10 -10.66 13.73
CA GLU A 6 3.22 -10.02 14.70
C GLU A 6 3.20 -10.68 16.08
N GLN A 7 3.02 -9.84 17.10
CA GLN A 7 2.66 -10.21 18.47
C GLN A 7 1.31 -9.62 18.81
N TYR A 8 0.50 -10.34 19.60
CA TYR A 8 -0.84 -9.88 19.96
C TYR A 8 -0.91 -9.47 21.42
N VAL A 9 -1.55 -8.33 21.68
CA VAL A 9 -2.01 -7.94 23.02
C VAL A 9 -3.42 -8.47 23.20
N VAL A 10 -3.63 -9.29 24.22
CA VAL A 10 -4.92 -9.94 24.52
C VAL A 10 -5.52 -9.41 25.82
N ASP A 11 -6.85 -9.47 25.96
CA ASP A 11 -7.54 -9.19 27.22
C ASP A 11 -7.60 -10.42 28.15
N GLU A 12 -8.26 -10.25 29.31
CA GLU A 12 -8.39 -11.31 30.33
C GLU A 12 -9.16 -12.53 29.83
N GLU A 13 -10.05 -12.35 28.84
CA GLU A 13 -10.76 -13.45 28.19
C GLU A 13 -9.97 -14.05 27.01
N GLY A 14 -8.73 -13.60 26.77
CA GLY A 14 -7.86 -14.08 25.70
C GLY A 14 -8.17 -13.50 24.31
N ARG A 15 -9.00 -12.46 24.22
CA ARG A 15 -9.38 -11.84 22.94
C ARG A 15 -8.31 -10.84 22.52
N LYS A 16 -7.88 -10.91 21.27
CA LYS A 16 -6.91 -9.99 20.66
C LYS A 16 -7.49 -8.57 20.61
N LYS A 17 -6.80 -7.60 21.23
CA LYS A 17 -7.18 -6.18 21.25
C LYS A 17 -6.24 -5.28 20.46
N ALA A 18 -4.96 -5.65 20.39
CA ALA A 18 -3.98 -4.92 19.60
C ALA A 18 -2.95 -5.89 19.02
N VAL A 19 -2.19 -5.38 18.06
CA VAL A 19 -1.08 -6.08 17.43
C VAL A 19 0.16 -5.21 17.49
N ILE A 20 1.29 -5.82 17.76
CA ILE A 20 2.62 -5.21 17.71
C ILE A 20 3.35 -5.87 16.54
N ILE A 21 3.86 -5.06 15.64
CA ILE A 21 4.64 -5.49 14.47
C ILE A 21 5.93 -4.67 14.39
N PRO A 22 7.00 -5.18 13.75
CA PRO A 22 8.17 -4.38 13.42
C PRO A 22 7.79 -3.12 12.66
N ILE A 23 8.51 -2.03 12.90
CA ILE A 23 8.18 -0.73 12.30
C ILE A 23 8.27 -0.78 10.77
N GLU A 24 9.27 -1.50 10.25
CA GLU A 24 9.47 -1.68 8.83
C GLU A 24 8.27 -2.38 8.17
N GLU A 25 7.67 -3.37 8.85
CA GLU A 25 6.48 -4.05 8.35
C GLU A 25 5.23 -3.19 8.43
N TYR A 26 5.12 -2.30 9.43
CA TYR A 26 4.05 -1.32 9.49
C TYR A 26 4.13 -0.31 8.35
N GLU A 27 5.33 0.20 8.05
CA GLU A 27 5.57 1.13 6.96
C GLU A 27 5.25 0.50 5.59
N GLU A 28 5.68 -0.74 5.36
CA GLU A 28 5.32 -1.51 4.15
C GLU A 28 3.80 -1.72 4.02
N LEU A 29 3.09 -1.99 5.12
CA LEU A 29 1.63 -2.10 5.08
C LEU A 29 0.94 -0.78 4.70
N LEU A 30 1.49 0.36 5.13
CA LEU A 30 0.98 1.67 4.74
C LEU A 30 1.26 1.96 3.26
N GLU A 31 2.42 1.56 2.74
CA GLU A 31 2.74 1.64 1.32
C GLU A 31 1.77 0.79 0.50
N ASP A 32 1.57 -0.49 0.85
CA ASP A 32 0.64 -1.39 0.18
C ASP A 32 -0.78 -0.80 0.13
N LEU A 33 -1.24 -0.20 1.24
CA LEU A 33 -2.56 0.45 1.30
C LEU A 33 -2.63 1.69 0.42
N HIS A 34 -1.57 2.50 0.39
CA HIS A 34 -1.47 3.67 -0.47
C HIS A 34 -1.53 3.26 -1.95
N ASP A 35 -0.77 2.25 -2.36
CA ASP A 35 -0.78 1.77 -3.74
C ASP A 35 -2.16 1.24 -4.17
N LEU A 36 -2.84 0.51 -3.28
CA LEU A 36 -4.22 0.07 -3.51
C LEU A 36 -5.19 1.25 -3.63
N ALA A 37 -5.01 2.31 -2.83
CA ALA A 37 -5.82 3.52 -2.95
C ALA A 37 -5.58 4.21 -4.30
N VAL A 38 -4.33 4.36 -4.73
CA VAL A 38 -3.98 4.92 -6.04
C VAL A 38 -4.62 4.11 -7.17
N ILE A 39 -4.59 2.78 -7.10
CA ILE A 39 -5.25 1.92 -8.10
C ILE A 39 -6.77 2.16 -8.12
N ALA A 40 -7.41 2.28 -6.95
CA ALA A 40 -8.85 2.50 -6.86
C ALA A 40 -9.26 3.87 -7.40
N GLU A 41 -8.51 4.92 -7.09
CA GLU A 41 -8.73 6.28 -7.60
C GLU A 41 -8.61 6.35 -9.12
N ARG A 42 -7.66 5.58 -9.68
CA ARG A 42 -7.38 5.56 -11.12
C ARG A 42 -8.19 4.54 -11.90
N ARG A 43 -9.10 3.79 -11.25
CA ARG A 43 -9.84 2.68 -11.89
C ARG A 43 -10.62 3.12 -13.13
N ASP A 44 -11.22 4.31 -13.07
CA ASP A 44 -12.08 4.85 -14.13
C ASP A 44 -11.36 5.97 -14.92
N GLU A 45 -10.06 6.17 -14.69
CA GLU A 45 -9.22 7.13 -15.43
C GLU A 45 -9.05 6.64 -16.88
N PRO A 46 -9.27 7.51 -17.90
CA PRO A 46 -9.03 7.13 -19.28
C PRO A 46 -7.55 6.82 -19.52
N THR A 47 -7.28 5.74 -20.25
CA THR A 47 -5.91 5.40 -20.68
C THR A 47 -5.42 6.40 -21.72
N ILE A 48 -4.11 6.68 -21.72
CA ILE A 48 -3.44 7.46 -22.77
C ILE A 48 -2.53 6.57 -23.63
N ASP A 49 -2.33 6.96 -24.89
CA ASP A 49 -1.43 6.25 -25.80
C ASP A 49 0.01 6.27 -25.29
N PHE A 50 0.72 5.14 -25.46
CA PHE A 50 2.09 5.00 -24.98
C PHE A 50 3.07 6.03 -25.58
N GLU A 51 2.90 6.42 -26.85
CA GLU A 51 3.71 7.47 -27.46
C GLU A 51 3.47 8.83 -26.79
N LYS A 52 2.23 9.11 -26.37
CA LYS A 52 1.90 10.33 -25.60
C LYS A 52 2.59 10.33 -24.24
N VAL A 53 2.70 9.17 -23.58
CA VAL A 53 3.47 9.02 -22.33
C VAL A 53 4.94 9.39 -22.55
N LYS A 54 5.58 8.88 -23.62
CA LYS A 54 6.99 9.19 -23.93
C LYS A 54 7.24 10.67 -24.19
N GLU A 55 6.35 11.31 -24.97
CA GLU A 55 6.42 12.76 -25.20
C GLU A 55 6.38 13.54 -23.88
N ASN A 56 5.46 13.18 -22.97
CA ASN A 56 5.30 13.87 -21.69
C ASN A 56 6.55 13.72 -20.80
N LEU A 57 7.17 12.53 -20.78
CA LEU A 57 8.37 12.26 -19.98
C LEU A 57 9.64 12.94 -20.52
N THR A 58 9.76 13.08 -21.83
CA THR A 58 10.92 13.72 -22.49
C THR A 58 10.81 15.24 -22.55
N SER A 59 9.60 15.80 -22.48
CA SER A 59 9.37 17.25 -22.51
C SER A 59 9.73 17.98 -21.20
N HIS A 60 10.04 17.23 -20.13
CA HIS A 60 10.42 17.74 -18.81
C HIS A 60 11.89 17.47 -18.45
N LEU A 61 12.70 17.06 -19.44
CA LEU A 61 14.15 16.92 -19.38
C LEU A 61 14.80 17.97 -20.30
#